data_AF-A0A6G9AFV9-F1
#
_entry.id   AF-A0A6G9AFV9-F1
#
_cell.length_a   1.000
_cell.length_b   1.000
_cell.length_c   1.000
_cell.angle_alpha   90.00
_cell.angle_beta   90.00
_cell.angle_gamma   90.00
#
_symmetry.space_group_name_H-M   'P 1'
#
loop_
_entity.id
_entity.type
_entity.pdbx_description
1 polymer ?
#
loop_
_entity_poly.entity_id
_entity_poly.type
_entity_poly.pdbx_seq_one_letter_code
_entity_poly.pdbx_strand_id
1 'polypeptide(L)'
;MKLTIFFLLIWFTANLNSLDEPLLKVVRTASDDQIREVERQVLKQYGIKAEVKVINRNDKGEITNLNCIRYDKVGKRTDSCSSDNFGLLIITQHGCKISDLGYEDKI
;
A
#
# COMPACT_ATOMS: atom_id res chain seq x y z
N MET A 1 -43.58 -26.17 10.11
CA MET A 1 -42.78 -25.86 8.90
C MET A 1 -42.50 -24.35 8.74
N LYS A 2 -41.98 -23.67 9.77
CA LYS A 2 -41.66 -22.23 9.71
C LYS A 2 -40.24 -21.89 10.20
N LEU A 3 -39.55 -22.83 10.85
CA LEU A 3 -38.20 -22.61 11.41
C LEU A 3 -37.05 -22.94 10.44
N THR A 4 -37.29 -23.75 9.40
CA THR A 4 -36.23 -24.22 8.50
C THR A 4 -35.79 -23.19 7.47
N ILE A 5 -36.60 -22.16 7.20
CA ILE A 5 -36.30 -21.14 6.19
C ILE A 5 -35.36 -20.05 6.74
N PHE A 6 -35.34 -19.83 8.07
CA PHE A 6 -34.53 -18.78 8.68
C PHE A 6 -33.02 -19.10 8.70
N PHE A 7 -32.66 -20.38 8.76
CA PHE A 7 -31.25 -20.81 8.80
C PHE A 7 -30.53 -20.71 7.44
N LEU A 8 -31.26 -20.73 6.32
CA LEU A 8 -30.67 -20.61 4.98
C LEU A 8 -30.26 -19.17 4.61
N LEU A 9 -30.87 -18.16 5.23
CA LEU A 9 -30.56 -16.75 4.99
C LEU A 9 -29.28 -16.27 5.68
N ILE A 10 -28.88 -16.92 6.78
CA ILE A 10 -27.69 -16.54 7.56
C ILE A 10 -26.40 -17.04 6.88
N TRP A 11 -26.50 -18.05 6.01
CA TRP A 11 -25.31 -18.62 5.33
C TRP A 11 -24.85 -17.84 4.10
N PHE A 12 -25.73 -17.06 3.46
CA PHE A 12 -25.36 -16.24 2.29
C PHE A 12 -24.64 -14.93 2.65
N THR A 13 -24.74 -14.43 3.88
CA THR A 13 -24.07 -13.17 4.27
C THR A 13 -22.64 -13.35 4.79
N ALA A 14 -22.16 -14.59 4.97
CA ALA A 14 -20.85 -14.86 5.57
C ALA A 14 -19.66 -14.85 4.57
N ASN A 15 -19.90 -14.75 3.26
CA ASN A 15 -18.85 -14.93 2.24
C ASN A 15 -18.52 -13.67 1.40
N LEU A 16 -18.97 -12.47 1.80
CA LEU A 16 -18.74 -11.24 1.02
C LEU A 16 -17.54 -10.38 1.46
N ASN A 17 -16.71 -10.84 2.41
CA ASN A 17 -15.62 -10.02 2.97
C ASN A 17 -14.21 -10.52 2.63
N SER A 18 -13.96 -10.93 1.39
CA SER A 18 -12.60 -10.92 0.82
C SER A 18 -12.56 -10.07 -0.44
N LEU A 19 -13.03 -8.82 -0.33
CA LEU A 19 -12.62 -7.80 -1.28
C LEU A 19 -11.13 -7.58 -1.03
N ASP A 20 -10.30 -8.13 -1.91
CA ASP A 20 -8.84 -7.90 -1.93
C ASP A 20 -8.58 -6.41 -1.71
N GLU A 21 -7.93 -6.07 -0.60
CA GLU A 21 -7.59 -4.69 -0.30
C GLU A 21 -6.76 -4.14 -1.48
N PRO A 22 -7.15 -3.00 -2.08
CA PRO A 22 -6.43 -2.48 -3.24
C PRO A 22 -4.99 -2.19 -2.82
N LEU A 23 -4.02 -2.91 -3.36
CA LEU A 23 -2.60 -2.73 -3.02
C LEU A 23 -2.01 -1.59 -3.84
N LEU A 24 -1.64 -0.50 -3.17
CA LEU A 24 -0.98 0.64 -3.81
C LEU A 24 0.54 0.43 -3.81
N LYS A 25 1.15 0.52 -4.99
CA LYS A 25 2.55 0.13 -5.20
C LYS A 25 3.37 1.25 -5.83
N VAL A 26 4.62 1.39 -5.41
CA VAL A 26 5.65 2.18 -6.10
C VAL A 26 6.75 1.22 -6.51
N VAL A 27 7.09 1.22 -7.79
CA VAL A 27 8.14 0.36 -8.37
C VAL A 27 9.41 1.16 -8.63
N ARG A 28 10.54 0.47 -8.76
CA ARG A 28 11.87 1.07 -9.01
C ARG A 28 11.91 2.12 -10.13
N THR A 29 11.16 1.90 -11.20
CA THR A 29 11.13 2.77 -12.38
C THR A 29 10.11 3.90 -12.30
N ALA A 30 9.41 4.04 -11.16
CA ALA A 30 8.39 5.06 -11.01
C ALA A 30 8.99 6.47 -11.12
N SER A 31 8.36 7.30 -11.95
CA SER A 31 8.58 8.74 -12.02
C SER A 31 7.98 9.44 -10.81
N ASP A 32 8.40 10.68 -10.54
CA ASP A 32 7.89 11.46 -9.42
C ASP A 32 6.39 11.75 -9.54
N ASP A 33 5.86 11.89 -10.77
CA ASP A 33 4.43 12.08 -10.97
C ASP A 33 3.62 10.81 -10.69
N GLN A 34 4.16 9.63 -11.03
CA GLN A 34 3.54 8.35 -10.65
C GLN A 34 3.56 8.17 -9.12
N ILE A 35 4.62 8.59 -8.44
CA ILE A 35 4.71 8.56 -6.98
C ILE A 35 3.65 9.47 -6.36
N ARG A 36 3.53 10.72 -6.82
CA ARG A 36 2.50 11.66 -6.34
C ARG A 36 1.09 11.12 -6.57
N GLU A 37 0.86 10.45 -7.68
CA GLU A 37 -0.43 9.83 -7.95
C GLU A 37 -0.73 8.70 -6.96
N VAL A 38 0.26 7.87 -6.63
CA VAL A 38 0.12 6.85 -5.57
C VAL A 38 -0.19 7.50 -4.22
N GLU A 39 0.49 8.58 -3.84
CA GLU A 39 0.21 9.31 -2.58
C GLU A 39 -1.24 9.83 -2.53
N ARG A 40 -1.73 10.39 -3.65
CA ARG A 40 -3.14 10.82 -3.77
C ARG A 40 -4.10 9.64 -3.66
N GLN A 41 -3.77 8.52 -4.27
CA GLN A 41 -4.58 7.30 -4.18
C GLN A 41 -4.62 6.76 -2.76
N VAL A 42 -3.50 6.78 -2.02
CA VAL A 42 -3.45 6.39 -0.61
C VAL A 42 -4.40 7.27 0.21
N LEU A 43 -4.34 8.59 0.03
CA LEU A 43 -5.25 9.51 0.71
C LEU A 43 -6.71 9.26 0.35
N LYS A 44 -7.00 9.04 -0.94
CA LYS A 44 -8.36 8.82 -1.42
C LYS A 44 -8.95 7.48 -0.95
N GLN A 45 -8.16 6.41 -0.98
CA GLN A 45 -8.63 5.05 -0.69
C GLN A 45 -8.65 4.75 0.81
N TYR A 46 -7.62 5.18 1.54
CA TYR A 46 -7.47 4.82 2.96
C TYR A 46 -7.77 5.98 3.91
N GLY A 47 -7.91 7.21 3.41
CA GLY A 47 -8.15 8.40 4.23
C GLY A 47 -6.96 8.78 5.11
N ILE A 48 -5.75 8.34 4.76
CA ILE A 48 -4.50 8.63 5.46
C ILE A 48 -3.49 9.25 4.49
N LYS A 49 -2.58 10.09 5.00
CA LYS A 49 -1.48 10.59 4.18
C LYS A 49 -0.32 9.60 4.19
N ALA A 50 0.24 9.32 3.03
CA ALA A 50 1.58 8.75 2.89
C ALA A 50 2.46 9.72 2.09
N GLU A 51 3.73 9.79 2.43
CA GLU A 51 4.72 10.65 1.78
C GLU A 51 5.92 9.79 1.39
N VAL A 52 6.18 9.69 0.10
CA VAL A 52 7.23 8.89 -0.51
C VAL A 52 8.34 9.81 -1.01
N LYS A 53 9.48 9.76 -0.33
CA LYS A 53 10.68 10.54 -0.65
C LYS A 53 11.67 9.68 -1.39
N VAL A 54 11.91 10.01 -2.65
CA VAL A 54 13.06 9.48 -3.39
C VAL A 54 14.31 10.20 -2.91
N ILE A 55 15.23 9.44 -2.32
CA ILE A 55 16.50 9.96 -1.80
C ILE A 55 17.56 9.91 -2.90
N ASN A 56 17.59 8.85 -3.70
CA ASN A 56 18.55 8.69 -4.78
C ASN A 56 17.98 7.92 -5.98
N ARG A 57 18.50 8.23 -7.16
CA ARG A 57 18.29 7.49 -8.41
C ARG A 57 19.64 7.15 -9.05
N ASN A 58 19.72 6.04 -9.79
CA ASN A 58 20.90 5.69 -10.58
C ASN A 58 20.94 6.46 -11.91
N ASP A 59 22.00 6.25 -12.69
CA ASP A 59 22.22 6.92 -14.00
C ASP A 59 21.13 6.59 -15.05
N LYS A 60 20.34 5.54 -14.82
CA LYS A 60 19.19 5.16 -15.66
C LYS A 60 17.88 5.80 -15.18
N GLY A 61 17.93 6.64 -14.15
CA GLY A 61 16.76 7.29 -13.54
C GLY A 61 15.94 6.37 -12.63
N GLU A 62 16.44 5.19 -12.28
CA GLU A 62 15.73 4.24 -11.43
C GLU A 62 15.98 4.56 -9.95
N ILE A 63 14.94 4.45 -9.13
CA ILE A 63 15.02 4.69 -7.68
C ILE A 63 15.93 3.65 -7.06
N THR A 64 16.92 4.09 -6.29
CA THR A 64 17.81 3.19 -5.52
C THR A 64 17.62 3.37 -4.03
N ASN A 65 17.32 4.58 -3.58
CA ASN A 65 17.03 4.87 -2.18
C ASN A 65 15.72 5.63 -2.04
N LEU A 66 14.86 5.14 -1.15
CA LEU A 66 13.53 5.67 -0.90
C LEU A 66 13.19 5.58 0.58
N ASN A 67 12.40 6.56 1.04
CA ASN A 67 11.77 6.56 2.35
C ASN A 67 10.28 6.85 2.20
N CYS A 68 9.43 5.99 2.76
CA CYS A 68 7.99 6.18 2.85
C CYS A 68 7.62 6.47 4.30
N ILE A 69 6.87 7.56 4.52
CA ILE A 69 6.36 7.97 5.83
C ILE A 69 4.84 7.94 5.79
N ARG A 70 4.21 7.30 6.78
CA ARG A 70 2.76 7.27 6.94
C ARG A 70 2.33 8.18 8.09
N TYR A 71 1.18 8.79 7.91
CA TYR A 71 0.54 9.65 8.89
C TYR A 71 -0.85 9.09 9.22
N ASP A 72 -1.31 9.26 10.46
CA ASP A 72 -2.70 9.01 10.80
C ASP A 72 -3.62 10.11 10.25
N LYS A 73 -4.92 9.96 10.54
CA LYS A 73 -5.97 10.90 10.12
C LYS A 73 -5.83 12.30 10.74
N VAL A 74 -5.06 12.44 11.83
CA VAL A 74 -4.79 13.74 12.47
C VAL A 74 -3.46 14.35 12.02
N GLY A 75 -2.76 13.70 11.08
CA GLY A 75 -1.51 14.19 10.51
C GLY A 75 -0.27 13.87 11.35
N LYS A 76 -0.39 13.01 12.37
CA LYS A 76 0.76 12.55 13.15
C LYS A 76 1.42 11.37 12.44
N ARG A 77 2.75 11.37 12.39
CA ARG A 77 3.53 10.25 11.85
C ARG A 77 3.28 8.97 12.65
N THR A 78 2.90 7.90 11.97
CA THR A 78 2.58 6.60 12.58
C THR A 78 3.59 5.52 12.25
N ASP A 79 4.14 5.54 11.04
CA ASP A 79 4.99 4.46 10.54
C ASP A 79 5.96 4.99 9.46
N SER A 80 7.04 4.26 9.21
CA SER A 80 7.94 4.55 8.09
C SER A 80 8.75 3.35 7.66
N CYS A 81 8.96 3.26 6.35
CA CYS A 81 9.74 2.23 5.69
C CYS A 81 10.80 2.89 4.81
N SER A 82 12.05 2.44 4.87
CA SER A 82 13.11 2.94 4.01
C SER A 82 13.96 1.80 3.46
N SER A 83 14.53 1.99 2.26
CA SER A 83 15.51 1.08 1.67
C SER A 83 16.54 1.90 0.90
N ASP A 84 17.79 1.45 0.96
CA ASP A 84 18.94 1.94 0.20
C ASP A 84 19.27 1.07 -1.03
N ASN A 85 18.52 -0.01 -1.23
CA ASN A 85 18.58 -0.90 -2.40
C ASN A 85 17.16 -1.20 -2.90
N PHE A 86 16.41 -0.16 -3.18
CA PHE A 86 14.97 -0.21 -3.42
C PHE A 86 14.56 -1.06 -4.64
N GLY A 87 13.60 -1.97 -4.43
CA GLY A 87 12.90 -2.70 -5.51
C GLY A 87 11.42 -2.32 -5.62
N LEU A 88 10.68 -2.52 -4.52
CA LEU A 88 9.22 -2.34 -4.46
C LEU A 88 8.78 -1.76 -3.11
N LEU A 89 7.90 -0.77 -3.14
CA LEU A 89 7.14 -0.31 -1.97
C LEU A 89 5.68 -0.71 -2.15
N ILE A 90 5.10 -1.30 -1.12
CA ILE A 90 3.66 -1.51 -0.98
C ILE A 90 3.15 -0.66 0.18
N ILE A 91 2.09 0.11 -0.07
CA ILE A 91 1.38 0.88 0.94
C ILE A 91 -0.01 0.27 1.09
N THR A 92 -0.39 -0.03 2.33
CA THR A 92 -1.72 -0.54 2.68
C THR A 92 -2.40 0.40 3.68
N GLN A 93 -3.67 0.14 3.98
CA GLN A 93 -4.39 0.82 5.06
C GLN A 93 -3.72 0.61 6.41
N HIS A 94 -3.01 -0.51 6.59
CA HIS A 94 -2.42 -0.89 7.87
C HIS A 94 -0.94 -0.55 8.01
N GLY A 95 -0.16 -0.56 6.92
CA GLY A 95 1.29 -0.38 6.98
C GLY A 95 1.91 0.13 5.69
N CYS A 96 3.24 0.29 5.71
CA CYS A 96 4.05 0.19 4.49
C CYS A 96 4.95 -1.05 4.59
N LYS A 97 5.34 -1.58 3.43
CA LYS A 97 6.37 -2.62 3.32
C LYS A 97 7.27 -2.28 2.15
N ILE A 98 8.56 -2.50 2.30
CA ILE A 98 9.54 -2.37 1.21
C ILE A 98 10.24 -3.70 1.01
N SER A 99 10.42 -4.08 -0.25
CA SER A 99 11.32 -5.14 -0.65
C SER A 99 12.47 -4.55 -1.45
N ASP A 100 13.67 -5.07 -1.16
CA ASP A 100 14.87 -4.71 -1.86
C ASP A 100 14.94 -5.37 -3.24
N LEU A 101 15.79 -4.80 -4.10
CA LEU A 101 16.04 -5.29 -5.43
C LEU A 101 16.42 -6.78 -5.44
N GLY A 102 15.66 -7.59 -6.18
CA GLY A 102 15.86 -9.03 -6.29
C GLY A 102 15.06 -9.88 -5.30
N TYR A 103 14.24 -9.26 -4.46
CA TYR A 103 13.37 -9.93 -3.48
C TYR A 103 11.91 -9.50 -3.59
N GLU A 104 11.50 -8.86 -4.68
CA GLU A 104 10.18 -8.26 -4.85
C GLU A 104 9.04 -9.29 -4.72
N ASP A 105 9.28 -10.53 -5.14
CA ASP A 105 8.31 -11.65 -5.08
C ASP A 105 8.08 -12.20 -3.66
N LYS A 106 8.81 -11.71 -2.65
CA LYS A 106 8.75 -12.22 -1.27
C LYS A 106 7.85 -11.39 -0.34
N ILE A 107 7.14 -10.38 -0.86
CA ILE A 107 6.41 -9.38 -0.07
C ILE A 107 4.91 -9.64 0.05
#